data_AF-A0A0S8CPZ1-F1
#
_entry.id   AF-A0A0S8CPZ1-F1
#
_cell.length_a   1.000
_cell.length_b   1.000
_cell.length_c   1.000
_cell.angle_alpha   90.00
_cell.angle_beta   90.00
_cell.angle_gamma   90.00
#
_symmetry.space_group_name_H-M   'P 1'
#
loop_
_entity.id
_entity.type
_entity.pdbx_description
1 polymer ?
#
loop_
_entity_poly.entity_id
_entity_poly.type
_entity_poly.pdbx_seq_one_letter_code
_entity_poly.pdbx_strand_id
1 'polypeptide(L)'
;MQKKSLRIVHYLNQFFGGVGGEDKAHIEPQVIEGAVGPGMAVQNVLGEQGTVVATVICGDNTFAEKIEETAGEVLELIRPFQPDAVIAGPAFAAGRYGIACGAVCKAVQEQFSIPTATGMNEENPGMDLFREYTYIVKTPKTGIGMVDAVSKMVSIVTRLADGQRVGKPSEEGYFSRGLMTNDLSAQTGAERAVAMLLDKLKGKPFESEISLPQYDRVEPAPKIQDMGSATVALITDGGLVPTGNPDKIESVGATKFGAYSIEGVDGL
;
A
#
# COMPACT_ATOMS: atom_id res chain seq x y z
N MET A 1 29.76 15.00 -13.14
CA MET A 1 29.52 13.64 -12.62
C MET A 1 28.62 12.94 -13.61
N GLN A 2 29.05 11.82 -14.21
CA GLN A 2 28.15 11.00 -15.04
C GLN A 2 27.05 10.45 -14.12
N LYS A 3 25.79 10.74 -14.42
CA LYS A 3 24.64 10.20 -13.69
C LYS A 3 24.67 8.68 -13.87
N LYS A 4 24.72 7.92 -12.76
CA LYS A 4 24.69 6.45 -12.81
C LYS A 4 23.35 6.05 -13.43
N SER A 5 23.38 5.16 -14.43
CA SER A 5 22.14 4.60 -15.00
C SER A 5 21.45 3.75 -13.94
N LEU A 6 20.21 4.11 -13.58
CA LEU A 6 19.45 3.47 -12.53
C LEU A 6 19.02 2.07 -12.96
N ARG A 7 19.20 1.10 -12.07
CA ARG A 7 18.75 -0.28 -12.25
C ARG A 7 17.42 -0.47 -11.52
N ILE A 8 16.34 -0.67 -12.27
CA ILE A 8 15.01 -0.86 -11.69
C ILE A 8 14.60 -2.32 -11.83
N VAL A 9 14.11 -2.92 -10.74
CA VAL A 9 13.36 -4.17 -10.82
C VAL A 9 11.88 -3.86 -10.68
N HIS A 10 11.06 -4.49 -11.52
CA HIS A 10 9.63 -4.28 -11.55
C HIS A 10 8.90 -5.53 -11.04
N TYR A 11 7.99 -5.39 -10.09
CA TYR A 11 7.12 -6.48 -9.64
C TYR A 11 5.72 -6.37 -10.26
N LEU A 12 5.22 -7.48 -10.79
CA LEU A 12 3.91 -7.63 -11.40
C LEU A 12 3.18 -8.90 -10.93
N ASN A 13 1.85 -8.91 -11.04
CA ASN A 13 1.09 -10.16 -10.93
C ASN A 13 1.07 -10.93 -12.26
N GLN A 14 0.51 -12.14 -12.24
CA GLN A 14 0.38 -13.01 -13.41
C GLN A 14 -0.33 -12.34 -14.60
N PHE A 15 -1.32 -11.47 -14.33
CA PHE A 15 -2.12 -10.82 -15.37
C PHE A 15 -1.32 -9.73 -16.08
N PHE A 16 -0.75 -8.79 -15.33
CA PHE A 16 0.07 -7.71 -15.90
C PHE A 16 1.42 -8.21 -16.41
N GLY A 17 1.92 -9.32 -15.86
CA GLY A 17 3.09 -10.04 -16.36
C GLY A 17 2.85 -10.84 -17.65
N GLY A 18 1.60 -10.91 -18.14
CA GLY A 18 1.27 -11.60 -19.40
C GLY A 18 1.29 -13.13 -19.32
N VAL A 19 1.23 -13.71 -18.11
CA VAL A 19 1.23 -15.17 -17.89
C VAL A 19 -0.18 -15.77 -18.04
N GLY A 20 -1.20 -15.07 -17.57
CA GLY A 20 -2.60 -15.52 -17.62
C GLY A 20 -3.50 -14.77 -16.66
N GLY A 21 -4.78 -15.16 -16.58
CA GLY A 21 -5.76 -14.54 -15.69
C GLY A 21 -5.84 -15.25 -14.34
N GLU A 22 -7.06 -15.44 -13.85
CA GLU A 22 -7.34 -16.18 -12.62
C GLU A 22 -6.88 -17.64 -12.68
N ASP A 23 -6.85 -18.26 -13.87
CA ASP A 23 -6.37 -19.63 -14.08
C ASP A 23 -4.87 -19.79 -13.77
N LYS A 24 -4.12 -18.69 -13.76
CA LYS A 24 -2.70 -18.62 -13.41
C LYS A 24 -2.43 -17.89 -12.09
N ALA A 25 -3.45 -17.68 -11.26
CA ALA A 25 -3.27 -16.99 -9.98
C ALA A 25 -2.46 -17.78 -8.95
N HIS A 26 -2.19 -19.08 -9.19
CA HIS A 26 -1.42 -19.96 -8.30
C HIS A 26 0.02 -20.22 -8.78
N ILE A 27 0.53 -19.42 -9.73
CA ILE A 27 1.93 -19.59 -10.15
C ILE A 27 2.89 -19.08 -9.07
N GLU A 28 4.01 -19.78 -8.92
CA GLU A 28 5.11 -19.36 -8.06
C GLU A 28 5.81 -18.11 -8.61
N PRO A 29 6.53 -17.35 -7.76
CA PRO A 29 7.38 -16.25 -8.20
C PRO A 29 8.36 -16.70 -9.28
N GLN A 30 8.41 -15.95 -10.38
CA GLN A 30 9.37 -16.15 -11.46
C GLN A 30 9.94 -14.81 -11.92
N VAL A 31 11.13 -14.85 -12.52
CA VAL A 31 11.81 -13.65 -13.01
C VAL A 31 11.98 -13.72 -14.52
N ILE A 32 11.76 -12.58 -15.17
CA ILE A 32 12.05 -12.36 -16.59
C ILE A 32 13.02 -11.20 -16.68
N GLU A 33 14.12 -11.36 -17.42
CA GLU A 33 15.06 -10.26 -17.66
C GLU A 33 14.40 -9.18 -18.52
N GLY A 34 14.61 -7.92 -18.15
CA GLY A 34 14.02 -6.78 -18.85
C GLY A 34 12.60 -6.43 -18.46
N ALA A 35 12.00 -5.55 -19.26
CA ALA A 35 10.66 -5.01 -19.06
C ALA A 35 9.57 -5.90 -19.69
N VAL A 36 8.51 -6.17 -18.92
CA VAL A 36 7.33 -6.93 -19.38
C VAL A 36 6.05 -6.16 -19.03
N GLY A 37 5.04 -6.20 -19.92
CA GLY A 37 3.72 -5.61 -19.66
C GLY A 37 3.81 -4.11 -19.31
N PRO A 38 3.24 -3.65 -18.18
CA PRO A 38 3.41 -2.28 -17.70
C PRO A 38 4.87 -1.85 -17.50
N GLY A 39 5.81 -2.78 -17.35
CA GLY A 39 7.25 -2.50 -17.29
C GLY A 39 7.79 -1.84 -18.55
N MET A 40 7.13 -2.03 -19.70
CA MET A 40 7.46 -1.29 -20.93
C MET A 40 7.18 0.20 -20.78
N ALA A 41 6.08 0.56 -20.11
CA ALA A 41 5.79 1.96 -19.81
C ALA A 41 6.81 2.52 -18.81
N VAL A 42 7.22 1.73 -17.81
CA VAL A 42 8.28 2.11 -16.86
C VAL A 42 9.59 2.40 -17.61
N GLN A 43 10.01 1.50 -18.51
CA GLN A 43 11.22 1.66 -19.32
C GLN A 43 11.16 2.90 -20.22
N ASN A 44 10.01 3.15 -20.85
CA ASN A 44 9.82 4.32 -21.71
C ASN A 44 9.90 5.63 -20.94
N VAL A 45 9.33 5.69 -19.72
CA VAL A 45 9.42 6.88 -18.86
C VAL A 45 10.83 7.07 -18.31
N LEU A 46 11.52 5.99 -17.93
CA LEU A 46 12.92 6.05 -17.47
C LEU A 46 13.84 6.65 -18.54
N GLY A 47 13.64 6.29 -19.81
CA GLY A 47 14.46 6.76 -20.92
C GLY A 47 15.95 6.48 -20.67
N GLU A 48 16.79 7.51 -20.83
CA GLU A 48 18.25 7.41 -20.62
C GLU A 48 18.66 7.39 -19.15
N GLN A 49 17.73 7.62 -18.21
CA GLN A 49 18.05 7.69 -16.78
C GLN A 49 18.24 6.31 -16.13
N GLY A 50 17.74 5.25 -16.76
CA GLY A 50 17.80 3.91 -16.19
C GLY A 50 17.24 2.83 -17.08
N THR A 51 17.32 1.61 -16.58
CA THR A 51 16.87 0.40 -17.26
C THR A 51 16.10 -0.49 -16.29
N VAL A 52 14.99 -1.04 -16.75
CA VAL A 52 14.31 -2.14 -16.09
C VAL A 52 15.15 -3.39 -16.32
N VAL A 53 15.91 -3.80 -15.32
CA VAL A 53 16.86 -4.93 -15.44
C VAL A 53 16.18 -6.28 -15.32
N ALA A 54 15.06 -6.34 -14.58
CA ALA A 54 14.23 -7.53 -14.48
C ALA A 54 12.79 -7.19 -14.09
N THR A 55 11.90 -8.09 -14.43
CA THR A 55 10.51 -8.10 -13.98
C THR A 55 10.26 -9.40 -13.22
N VAL A 56 9.84 -9.30 -11.95
CA VAL A 56 9.38 -10.43 -11.14
C VAL A 56 7.87 -10.55 -11.25
N ILE A 57 7.38 -11.75 -11.51
CA ILE A 57 5.97 -12.06 -11.70
C ILE A 57 5.55 -13.12 -10.69
N CYS A 58 4.43 -12.92 -10.00
CA CYS A 58 3.87 -13.87 -9.05
C CYS A 58 2.35 -13.97 -9.20
N GLY A 59 1.77 -15.13 -8.88
CA GLY A 59 0.33 -15.32 -8.84
C GLY A 59 -0.32 -14.65 -7.63
N ASP A 60 -1.44 -13.94 -7.86
CA ASP A 60 -2.16 -13.24 -6.79
C ASP A 60 -2.60 -14.15 -5.63
N ASN A 61 -2.99 -15.40 -5.91
CA ASN A 61 -3.42 -16.35 -4.87
C ASN A 61 -2.22 -16.89 -4.09
N THR A 62 -1.15 -17.27 -4.79
CA THR A 62 0.10 -17.72 -4.14
C THR A 62 0.60 -16.67 -3.14
N PHE A 63 0.64 -15.41 -3.57
CA PHE A 63 1.10 -14.33 -2.71
C PHE A 63 0.12 -14.07 -1.55
N ALA A 64 -1.19 -14.07 -1.79
CA ALA A 64 -2.19 -13.79 -0.76
C ALA A 64 -2.26 -14.90 0.31
N GLU A 65 -2.02 -16.16 -0.06
CA GLU A 65 -2.03 -17.30 0.85
C GLU A 65 -0.78 -17.34 1.77
N LYS A 66 0.35 -16.80 1.30
CA LYS A 66 1.65 -16.90 1.97
C LYS A 66 2.50 -15.61 1.87
N ILE A 67 1.93 -14.49 2.29
CA ILE A 67 2.51 -13.14 2.10
C ILE A 67 4.00 -13.05 2.48
N GLU A 68 4.38 -13.50 3.68
CA GLU A 68 5.76 -13.35 4.18
C GLU A 68 6.74 -14.28 3.45
N GLU A 69 6.38 -15.55 3.24
CA GLU A 69 7.19 -16.55 2.53
C GLU A 69 7.41 -16.12 1.08
N THR A 70 6.33 -15.78 0.37
CA THR A 70 6.38 -15.37 -1.04
C THR A 70 7.10 -14.03 -1.21
N ALA A 71 6.95 -13.08 -0.28
CA ALA A 71 7.75 -11.85 -0.30
C ALA A 71 9.25 -12.15 -0.16
N GLY A 72 9.62 -13.08 0.72
CA GLY A 72 11.01 -13.54 0.88
C GLY A 72 11.58 -14.13 -0.41
N GLU A 73 10.83 -15.00 -1.08
CA GLU A 73 11.22 -15.57 -2.38
C GLU A 73 11.39 -14.49 -3.46
N VAL A 74 10.47 -13.53 -3.52
CA VAL A 74 10.59 -12.38 -4.44
C VAL A 74 11.87 -11.58 -4.16
N LEU A 75 12.25 -11.37 -2.90
CA LEU A 75 13.51 -10.68 -2.57
C LEU A 75 14.74 -11.45 -3.05
N GLU A 76 14.74 -12.77 -2.93
CA GLU A 76 15.84 -13.60 -3.43
C GLU A 76 15.94 -13.59 -4.95
N LEU A 77 14.81 -13.44 -5.66
CA LEU A 77 14.81 -13.19 -7.11
C LEU A 77 15.30 -11.78 -7.47
N ILE A 78 15.05 -10.78 -6.63
CA ILE A 78 15.47 -9.39 -6.87
C ILE A 78 16.98 -9.21 -6.62
N ARG A 79 17.53 -9.85 -5.58
CA ARG A 79 18.89 -9.64 -5.07
C ARG A 79 20.01 -9.71 -6.15
N PRO A 80 20.03 -10.70 -7.06
CA PRO A 80 21.09 -10.82 -8.07
C PRO A 80 21.16 -9.64 -9.04
N PHE A 81 20.05 -8.93 -9.23
CA PHE A 81 19.98 -7.79 -10.15
C PHE A 81 20.54 -6.50 -9.57
N GLN A 82 20.83 -6.45 -8.26
CA GLN A 82 21.36 -5.27 -7.57
C GLN A 82 20.62 -3.98 -7.97
N PRO A 83 19.29 -3.91 -7.77
CA PRO A 83 18.51 -2.74 -8.14
C PRO A 83 18.90 -1.52 -7.30
N ASP A 84 18.83 -0.34 -7.91
CA ASP A 84 18.87 0.94 -7.23
C ASP A 84 17.49 1.35 -6.69
N ALA A 85 16.40 0.82 -7.27
CA ALA A 85 15.04 0.97 -6.75
C ALA A 85 14.10 -0.13 -7.29
N VAL A 86 12.96 -0.32 -6.62
CA VAL A 86 11.92 -1.28 -7.04
C VAL A 86 10.59 -0.57 -7.27
N ILE A 87 9.93 -0.87 -8.37
CA ILE A 87 8.54 -0.48 -8.62
C ILE A 87 7.68 -1.73 -8.50
N ALA A 88 6.53 -1.64 -7.84
CA ALA A 88 5.54 -2.72 -7.81
C ALA A 88 4.20 -2.22 -8.32
N GLY A 89 3.53 -2.94 -9.22
CA GLY A 89 2.26 -2.47 -9.78
C GLY A 89 2.42 -1.61 -11.05
N PRO A 90 1.47 -0.72 -11.38
CA PRO A 90 0.35 -0.27 -10.55
C PRO A 90 -0.73 -1.34 -10.38
N ALA A 91 -1.32 -1.40 -9.19
CA ALA A 91 -2.36 -2.37 -8.81
C ALA A 91 -3.80 -1.84 -8.93
N PHE A 92 -4.00 -0.53 -9.10
CA PHE A 92 -5.33 0.07 -9.24
C PHE A 92 -6.26 -0.36 -8.10
N ALA A 93 -7.51 -0.77 -8.37
CA ALA A 93 -8.43 -1.32 -7.38
C ALA A 93 -8.29 -2.85 -7.16
N ALA A 94 -7.28 -3.52 -7.71
CA ALA A 94 -7.10 -4.96 -7.53
C ALA A 94 -6.58 -5.29 -6.12
N GLY A 95 -7.44 -5.83 -5.26
CA GLY A 95 -7.15 -6.00 -3.83
C GLY A 95 -5.98 -6.92 -3.51
N ARG A 96 -6.01 -8.20 -3.95
CA ARG A 96 -4.91 -9.16 -3.69
C ARG A 96 -3.59 -8.66 -4.25
N TYR A 97 -3.62 -8.13 -5.46
CA TYR A 97 -2.45 -7.59 -6.13
C TYR A 97 -1.88 -6.34 -5.43
N GLY A 98 -2.74 -5.47 -4.90
CA GLY A 98 -2.32 -4.30 -4.12
C GLY A 98 -1.63 -4.70 -2.81
N ILE A 99 -2.17 -5.69 -2.11
CA ILE A 99 -1.52 -6.26 -0.92
C ILE A 99 -0.13 -6.82 -1.29
N ALA A 100 -0.05 -7.57 -2.38
CA ALA A 100 1.22 -8.13 -2.84
C ALA A 100 2.26 -7.05 -3.18
N CYS A 101 1.84 -6.02 -3.93
CA CYS A 101 2.71 -4.89 -4.28
C CYS A 101 3.22 -4.15 -3.03
N GLY A 102 2.32 -3.87 -2.08
CA GLY A 102 2.69 -3.21 -0.83
C GLY A 102 3.64 -4.04 0.02
N ALA A 103 3.39 -5.35 0.15
CA ALA A 103 4.24 -6.29 0.88
C ALA A 103 5.64 -6.41 0.27
N VAL A 104 5.76 -6.51 -1.06
CA VAL A 104 7.06 -6.49 -1.76
C VAL A 104 7.79 -5.18 -1.50
N CYS A 105 7.11 -4.03 -1.61
CA CYS A 105 7.74 -2.75 -1.35
C CYS A 105 8.24 -2.62 0.10
N LYS A 106 7.46 -3.08 1.08
CA LYS A 106 7.87 -3.14 2.50
C LYS A 106 9.10 -4.02 2.68
N ALA A 107 9.05 -5.25 2.17
CA ALA A 107 10.14 -6.22 2.30
C ALA A 107 11.45 -5.72 1.66
N VAL A 108 11.37 -5.10 0.48
CA VAL A 108 12.53 -4.50 -0.21
C VAL A 108 13.13 -3.37 0.63
N GLN A 109 12.29 -2.52 1.22
CA GLN A 109 12.76 -1.39 1.99
C GLN A 109 13.42 -1.81 3.30
N GLU A 110 12.88 -2.82 3.97
CA GLU A 110 13.45 -3.38 5.20
C GLU A 110 14.79 -4.09 4.94
N GLN A 111 14.91 -4.84 3.84
CA GLN A 111 16.06 -5.70 3.58
C GLN A 111 17.17 -5.02 2.77
N PHE A 112 16.81 -4.20 1.79
CA PHE A 112 17.75 -3.56 0.88
C PHE A 112 17.92 -2.05 1.13
N SER A 113 17.01 -1.42 1.89
CA SER A 113 17.03 0.03 2.13
C SER A 113 17.07 0.88 0.85
N ILE A 114 16.51 0.36 -0.24
CA ILE A 114 16.39 1.06 -1.52
C ILE A 114 15.00 1.65 -1.70
N PRO A 115 14.86 2.74 -2.49
CA PRO A 115 13.57 3.35 -2.77
C PRO A 115 12.58 2.39 -3.42
N THR A 116 11.32 2.51 -3.01
CA THR A 116 10.20 1.77 -3.60
C THR A 116 9.03 2.69 -3.90
N ALA A 117 8.26 2.36 -4.93
CA ALA A 117 6.97 2.98 -5.19
C ALA A 117 5.98 2.00 -5.82
N THR A 118 4.70 2.26 -5.60
CA THR A 118 3.58 1.53 -6.19
C THR A 118 2.43 2.48 -6.51
N GLY A 119 1.37 1.97 -7.13
CA GLY A 119 0.21 2.75 -7.52
C GLY A 119 -1.07 2.00 -7.21
N MET A 120 -1.98 2.61 -6.45
CA MET A 120 -3.22 1.98 -5.99
C MET A 120 -4.39 2.95 -6.03
N ASN A 121 -5.60 2.42 -6.09
CA ASN A 121 -6.81 3.19 -5.85
C ASN A 121 -7.06 3.31 -4.34
N GLU A 122 -7.83 4.32 -3.91
CA GLU A 122 -8.15 4.52 -2.49
C GLU A 122 -8.96 3.36 -1.89
N GLU A 123 -9.73 2.63 -2.72
CA GLU A 123 -10.47 1.44 -2.30
C GLU A 123 -9.60 0.18 -2.20
N ASN A 124 -8.32 0.25 -2.60
CA ASN A 124 -7.43 -0.89 -2.53
C ASN A 124 -6.97 -1.12 -1.08
N PRO A 125 -7.19 -2.30 -0.48
CA PRO A 125 -6.77 -2.59 0.90
C PRO A 125 -5.26 -2.41 1.11
N GLY A 126 -4.43 -2.64 0.08
CA GLY A 126 -2.99 -2.41 0.17
C GLY A 126 -2.61 -0.94 0.42
N MET A 127 -3.50 0.01 0.13
CA MET A 127 -3.24 1.44 0.31
C MET A 127 -3.05 1.77 1.80
N ASP A 128 -4.03 1.45 2.65
CA ASP A 128 -3.94 1.75 4.08
C ASP A 128 -2.92 0.86 4.80
N LEU A 129 -2.80 -0.40 4.39
CA LEU A 129 -1.87 -1.35 4.99
C LEU A 129 -0.39 -0.99 4.77
N PHE A 130 -0.04 -0.37 3.63
CA PHE A 130 1.36 -0.21 3.23
C PHE A 130 1.84 1.22 2.98
N ARG A 131 0.96 2.23 3.06
CA ARG A 131 1.34 3.64 2.82
C ARG A 131 2.40 4.19 3.76
N GLU A 132 2.55 3.63 4.97
CA GLU A 132 3.63 4.06 5.87
C GLU A 132 5.01 3.62 5.38
N TYR A 133 5.12 2.46 4.74
CA TYR A 133 6.37 1.89 4.28
C TYR A 133 6.80 2.55 2.96
N THR A 134 5.94 2.53 1.94
CA THR A 134 6.30 2.95 0.57
C THR A 134 5.49 4.15 0.07
N TYR A 135 5.89 4.72 -1.08
CA TYR A 135 5.10 5.74 -1.77
C TYR A 135 4.04 5.07 -2.64
N ILE A 136 2.77 5.38 -2.36
CA ILE A 136 1.63 4.84 -3.11
C ILE A 136 1.01 5.96 -3.94
N VAL A 137 1.24 5.95 -5.25
CA VAL A 137 0.64 6.88 -6.21
C VAL A 137 -0.86 6.63 -6.31
N LYS A 138 -1.64 7.72 -6.34
CA LYS A 138 -3.09 7.65 -6.54
C LYS A 138 -3.40 7.24 -7.97
N THR A 139 -4.21 6.21 -8.13
CA THR A 139 -4.62 5.69 -9.43
C THR A 139 -6.15 5.56 -9.53
N PRO A 140 -6.72 5.62 -10.73
CA PRO A 140 -8.13 5.29 -10.94
C PRO A 140 -8.41 3.81 -10.65
N LYS A 141 -9.68 3.42 -10.66
CA LYS A 141 -10.09 2.04 -10.34
C LYS A 141 -9.58 1.00 -11.35
N THR A 142 -9.37 1.41 -12.59
CA THR A 142 -8.98 0.53 -13.71
C THR A 142 -7.68 1.02 -14.36
N GLY A 143 -7.15 0.25 -15.30
CA GLY A 143 -5.92 0.59 -16.03
C GLY A 143 -5.98 1.84 -16.92
N ILE A 144 -7.12 2.53 -17.00
CA ILE A 144 -7.26 3.79 -17.73
C ILE A 144 -6.36 4.83 -17.05
N GLY A 145 -5.37 5.37 -17.76
CA GLY A 145 -4.40 6.30 -17.16
C GLY A 145 -3.16 5.64 -16.54
N MET A 146 -2.90 4.37 -16.86
CA MET A 146 -1.69 3.63 -16.43
C MET A 146 -0.39 4.41 -16.68
N VAL A 147 -0.24 5.06 -17.83
CA VAL A 147 0.99 5.79 -18.18
C VAL A 147 1.23 6.96 -17.22
N ASP A 148 0.19 7.68 -16.80
CA ASP A 148 0.30 8.76 -15.82
C ASP A 148 0.71 8.23 -14.44
N ALA A 149 0.07 7.15 -13.99
CA ALA A 149 0.42 6.47 -12.75
C ALA A 149 1.89 6.00 -12.75
N VAL A 150 2.30 5.32 -13.83
CA VAL A 150 3.70 4.88 -14.02
C VAL A 150 4.65 6.07 -14.05
N SER A 151 4.29 7.17 -14.72
CA SER A 151 5.14 8.35 -14.79
C SER A 151 5.42 8.94 -13.41
N LYS A 152 4.40 9.04 -12.56
CA LYS A 152 4.53 9.50 -11.17
C LYS A 152 5.35 8.53 -10.32
N MET A 153 5.10 7.22 -10.43
CA MET A 153 5.89 6.21 -9.70
C MET A 153 7.37 6.28 -10.06
N VAL A 154 7.71 6.36 -11.35
CA VAL A 154 9.08 6.48 -11.83
C VAL A 154 9.72 7.79 -11.35
N SER A 155 9.01 8.91 -11.43
CA SER A 155 9.48 10.20 -10.92
C SER A 155 9.81 10.18 -9.43
N ILE A 156 9.01 9.48 -8.62
CA ILE A 156 9.27 9.33 -7.18
C ILE A 156 10.53 8.49 -6.94
N VAL A 157 10.63 7.30 -7.53
CA VAL A 157 11.79 6.41 -7.27
C VAL A 157 13.09 7.00 -7.79
N THR A 158 13.07 7.66 -8.95
CA THR A 158 14.26 8.30 -9.54
C THR A 158 14.79 9.41 -8.64
N ARG A 159 13.92 10.27 -8.11
CA ARG A 159 14.32 11.32 -7.17
C ARG A 159 14.86 10.77 -5.86
N LEU A 160 14.21 9.75 -5.31
CA LEU A 160 14.67 9.10 -4.09
C LEU A 160 16.04 8.42 -4.29
N ALA A 161 16.25 7.77 -5.44
CA ALA A 161 17.53 7.16 -5.79
C ALA A 161 18.65 8.20 -5.98
N ASP A 162 18.29 9.40 -6.48
CA ASP A 162 19.19 10.56 -6.57
C ASP A 162 19.40 11.27 -5.21
N GLY A 163 18.81 10.77 -4.12
CA GLY A 163 18.89 11.37 -2.77
C GLY A 163 18.10 12.67 -2.61
N GLN A 164 17.18 12.96 -3.55
CA GLN A 164 16.34 14.15 -3.53
C GLN A 164 15.09 13.93 -2.67
N ARG A 165 14.55 15.03 -2.13
CA ARG A 165 13.27 15.00 -1.41
C ARG A 165 12.12 14.92 -2.40
N VAL A 166 11.12 14.13 -2.06
CA VAL A 166 9.82 14.11 -2.74
C VAL A 166 8.96 15.25 -2.18
N GLY A 167 8.22 15.95 -3.03
CA GLY A 167 7.32 17.04 -2.65
C GLY A 167 6.11 16.56 -1.84
N LYS A 168 5.12 17.45 -1.66
CA LYS A 168 3.93 17.11 -0.87
C LYS A 168 3.05 16.07 -1.58
N PRO A 169 2.27 15.26 -0.84
CA PRO A 169 1.34 14.30 -1.43
C PRO A 169 0.38 14.91 -2.48
N SER A 170 -0.08 16.14 -2.25
CA SER A 170 -0.97 16.89 -3.15
C SER A 170 -0.30 17.35 -4.45
N GLU A 171 1.01 17.63 -4.42
CA GLU A 171 1.79 18.09 -5.56
C GLU A 171 2.22 16.91 -6.45
N GLU A 172 2.57 15.81 -5.81
CA GLU A 172 3.18 14.63 -6.45
C GLU A 172 2.18 13.51 -6.77
N GLY A 173 0.95 13.62 -6.26
CA GLY A 173 -0.14 12.70 -6.56
C GLY A 173 -0.04 11.34 -5.88
N TYR A 174 0.51 11.27 -4.66
CA TYR A 174 0.55 10.06 -3.84
C TYR A 174 -0.29 10.19 -2.56
N PHE A 175 -0.58 9.06 -1.89
CA PHE A 175 -1.29 9.06 -0.61
C PHE A 175 -0.38 9.50 0.54
N SER A 176 -0.92 10.25 1.50
CA SER A 176 -0.14 10.64 2.68
C SER A 176 0.34 9.40 3.44
N ARG A 177 1.64 9.37 3.72
CA ARG A 177 2.29 8.27 4.45
C ARG A 177 2.11 8.35 5.97
N GLY A 178 1.44 9.40 6.47
CA GLY A 178 1.31 9.65 7.91
C GLY A 178 2.61 10.04 8.62
N LEU A 179 3.70 10.24 7.87
CA LEU A 179 5.00 10.62 8.43
C LEU A 179 5.09 12.13 8.61
N MET A 180 5.47 12.55 9.82
CA MET A 180 5.80 13.95 10.09
C MET A 180 7.24 14.23 9.67
N THR A 181 7.43 15.30 8.90
CA THR A 181 8.74 15.78 8.48
C THR A 181 8.91 17.23 8.87
N ASN A 182 10.14 17.62 9.22
CA ASN A 182 10.44 19.01 9.53
C ASN A 182 10.59 19.81 8.22
N ASP A 183 9.77 20.84 8.08
CA ASP A 183 9.83 21.79 6.97
C ASP A 183 10.18 23.19 7.45
N LEU A 184 10.98 23.92 6.69
CA LEU A 184 11.41 25.28 7.02
C LEU A 184 10.45 26.26 6.35
N SER A 185 9.59 26.89 7.15
CA SER A 185 8.67 27.91 6.65
C SER A 185 9.24 29.31 6.82
N ALA A 186 9.02 30.17 5.82
CA ALA A 186 9.32 31.60 5.91
C ALA A 186 8.34 32.35 6.84
N GLN A 187 7.21 31.73 7.17
CA GLN A 187 6.18 32.29 8.06
C GLN A 187 6.18 31.56 9.40
N THR A 188 5.90 32.30 10.46
CA THR A 188 5.68 31.73 11.80
C THR A 188 4.38 30.92 11.84
N GLY A 189 4.29 29.96 12.77
CA GLY A 189 3.04 29.20 12.97
C GLY A 189 1.84 30.09 13.32
N ALA A 190 2.08 31.21 14.02
CA ALA A 190 1.04 32.18 14.35
C ALA A 190 0.49 32.89 13.10
N GLU A 191 1.36 33.34 12.20
CA GLU A 191 0.95 33.98 10.94
C GLU A 191 0.10 33.04 10.08
N ARG A 192 0.52 31.78 9.95
CA ARG A 192 -0.20 30.78 9.16
C ARG A 192 -1.55 30.43 9.78
N ALA A 193 -1.60 30.22 11.10
CA ALA A 193 -2.84 29.96 11.81
C ALA A 193 -3.86 31.11 11.69
N VAL A 194 -3.40 32.35 11.83
CA VAL A 194 -4.26 33.54 11.67
C VAL A 194 -4.72 33.68 10.21
N ALA A 195 -3.85 33.46 9.24
CA ALA A 195 -4.22 33.49 7.82
C ALA A 195 -5.32 32.46 7.50
N MET A 196 -5.15 31.20 7.93
CA MET A 196 -6.15 30.15 7.77
C MET A 196 -7.48 30.50 8.44
N LEU A 197 -7.46 31.06 9.66
CA LEU A 197 -8.66 31.49 10.37
C LEU A 197 -9.39 32.61 9.61
N LEU A 198 -8.65 33.60 9.09
CA LEU A 198 -9.23 34.70 8.31
C LEU A 198 -9.85 34.21 7.01
N ASP A 199 -9.24 33.24 6.32
CA ASP A 199 -9.81 32.64 5.13
C ASP A 199 -11.06 31.83 5.45
N LYS A 200 -11.04 31.02 6.52
CA LYS A 200 -12.22 30.29 7.02
C LYS A 200 -13.39 31.21 7.35
N LEU A 201 -13.13 32.31 8.07
CA LEU A 201 -14.16 33.31 8.42
C LEU A 201 -14.74 34.03 7.19
N LYS A 202 -13.97 34.11 6.11
CA LYS A 202 -14.39 34.70 4.82
C LYS A 202 -15.02 33.69 3.86
N GLY A 203 -15.15 32.42 4.24
CA GLY A 203 -15.63 31.35 3.35
C GLY A 203 -14.69 31.05 2.18
N LYS A 204 -13.40 31.39 2.30
CA LYS A 204 -12.38 31.07 1.30
C LYS A 204 -11.84 29.65 1.52
N PRO A 205 -11.32 28.99 0.48
CA PRO A 205 -10.61 27.73 0.63
C PRO A 205 -9.42 27.88 1.59
N PHE A 206 -9.25 26.92 2.50
CA PHE A 206 -8.10 26.80 3.38
C PHE A 206 -7.76 25.33 3.56
N GLU A 207 -6.48 25.03 3.78
CA GLU A 207 -5.98 23.67 4.05
C GLU A 207 -5.38 23.65 5.46
N SER A 208 -5.87 22.75 6.31
CA SER A 208 -5.33 22.60 7.66
C SER A 208 -3.96 21.93 7.60
N GLU A 209 -2.97 22.48 8.31
CA GLU A 209 -1.65 21.82 8.49
C GLU A 209 -1.74 20.53 9.30
N ILE A 210 -2.82 20.36 10.06
CA ILE A 210 -3.11 19.16 10.85
C ILE A 210 -4.34 18.49 10.24
N SER A 211 -4.14 17.32 9.64
CA SER A 211 -5.23 16.44 9.24
C SER A 211 -5.89 15.85 10.48
N LEU A 212 -7.16 16.19 10.70
CA LEU A 212 -7.96 15.51 11.73
C LEU A 212 -8.28 14.08 11.27
N PRO A 213 -8.38 13.11 12.20
CA PRO A 213 -8.86 11.78 11.86
C PRO A 213 -10.24 11.87 11.20
N GLN A 214 -10.39 11.22 10.06
CA GLN A 214 -11.70 11.03 9.43
C GLN A 214 -12.36 9.85 10.11
N TYR A 215 -13.54 10.09 10.68
CA TYR A 215 -14.38 9.03 11.22
C TYR A 215 -15.45 8.74 10.17
N ASP A 216 -15.50 7.48 9.72
CA ASP A 216 -16.59 7.04 8.88
C ASP A 216 -17.91 7.17 9.64
N ARG A 217 -18.86 7.86 9.00
CA ARG A 217 -20.23 7.90 9.48
C ARG A 217 -20.98 6.78 8.78
N VAL A 218 -21.20 5.69 9.50
CA VAL A 218 -22.00 4.58 9.02
C VAL A 218 -23.46 4.83 9.42
N GLU A 219 -24.39 4.68 8.47
CA GLU A 219 -25.81 4.68 8.82
C GLU A 219 -26.10 3.50 9.76
N PRO A 220 -26.76 3.73 10.91
CA PRO A 220 -27.14 2.63 11.80
C PRO A 220 -28.01 1.61 11.06
N ALA A 221 -27.75 0.32 11.29
CA ALA A 221 -28.59 -0.73 10.76
C ALA A 221 -30.05 -0.55 11.22
N PRO A 222 -31.05 -0.95 10.40
CA PRO A 222 -32.45 -0.91 10.81
C PRO A 222 -32.68 -1.67 12.12
N LYS A 223 -33.64 -1.21 12.93
CA LYS A 223 -34.00 -1.91 14.17
C LYS A 223 -34.39 -3.37 13.90
N ILE A 224 -33.95 -4.27 14.75
CA ILE A 224 -34.40 -5.66 14.75
C ILE A 224 -35.87 -5.68 15.20
N GLN A 225 -36.77 -6.22 14.38
CA GLN A 225 -38.21 -6.18 14.66
C GLN A 225 -38.64 -7.18 15.74
N ASP A 226 -38.05 -8.37 15.73
CA ASP A 226 -38.30 -9.43 16.70
C ASP A 226 -36.98 -9.88 17.32
N MET A 227 -36.74 -9.46 18.56
CA MET A 227 -35.55 -9.85 19.32
C MET A 227 -35.63 -11.30 19.82
N GLY A 228 -36.85 -11.88 19.96
CA GLY A 228 -37.03 -13.21 20.52
C GLY A 228 -36.57 -14.34 19.59
N SER A 229 -36.60 -14.10 18.27
CA SER A 229 -36.08 -15.02 17.26
C SER A 229 -34.70 -14.62 16.72
N ALA A 230 -34.16 -13.48 17.16
CA ALA A 230 -32.89 -12.96 16.67
C ALA A 230 -31.71 -13.67 17.33
N THR A 231 -30.76 -14.11 16.52
CA THR A 231 -29.44 -14.55 16.99
C THR A 231 -28.53 -13.32 17.07
N VAL A 232 -28.07 -12.97 18.27
CA VAL A 232 -27.12 -11.88 18.49
C VAL A 232 -25.73 -12.44 18.70
N ALA A 233 -24.77 -12.02 17.87
CA ALA A 233 -23.36 -12.32 18.04
C ALA A 233 -22.63 -11.06 18.50
N LEU A 234 -21.82 -11.18 19.57
CA LEU A 234 -20.89 -10.15 20.01
C LEU A 234 -19.50 -10.49 19.47
N ILE A 235 -18.97 -9.64 18.60
CA ILE A 235 -17.68 -9.84 17.95
C ILE A 235 -16.72 -8.78 18.47
N THR A 236 -15.52 -9.20 18.86
CA THR A 236 -14.46 -8.34 19.39
C THR A 236 -13.11 -8.81 18.88
N ASP A 237 -12.25 -7.86 18.55
CA ASP A 237 -10.84 -8.06 18.22
C ASP A 237 -9.93 -7.80 19.44
N GLY A 238 -10.50 -7.44 20.60
CA GLY A 238 -9.77 -7.04 21.80
C GLY A 238 -9.08 -8.15 22.60
N GLY A 239 -8.91 -9.35 22.02
CA GLY A 239 -8.18 -10.45 22.65
C GLY A 239 -8.88 -11.05 23.89
N LEU A 240 -10.21 -10.99 23.95
CA LEU A 240 -10.99 -11.62 25.02
C LEU A 240 -11.01 -13.15 24.83
N VAL A 241 -10.59 -13.89 25.86
CA VAL A 241 -10.60 -15.36 25.88
C VAL A 241 -11.23 -15.85 27.18
N PRO A 242 -11.86 -17.03 27.20
CA PRO A 242 -12.32 -17.64 28.45
C PRO A 242 -11.17 -17.82 29.44
N THR A 243 -11.50 -17.76 30.73
CA THR A 243 -10.52 -17.95 31.81
C THR A 243 -9.68 -19.20 31.58
N GLY A 244 -8.35 -19.03 31.61
CA GLY A 244 -7.39 -20.10 31.36
C GLY A 244 -6.98 -20.29 29.89
N ASN A 245 -7.57 -19.53 28.96
CA ASN A 245 -7.27 -19.57 27.52
C ASN A 245 -7.25 -21.02 26.98
N PRO A 246 -8.39 -21.73 27.04
CA PRO A 246 -8.45 -23.16 26.71
C PRO A 246 -7.98 -23.45 25.28
N ASP A 247 -8.27 -22.54 24.36
CA ASP A 247 -7.92 -22.66 22.94
C ASP A 247 -6.52 -22.13 22.61
N LYS A 248 -5.79 -21.64 23.62
CA LYS A 248 -4.42 -21.13 23.51
C LYS A 248 -4.30 -20.09 22.39
N ILE A 249 -5.27 -19.18 22.33
CA ILE A 249 -5.24 -18.04 21.41
C ILE A 249 -4.02 -17.17 21.76
N GLU A 250 -3.27 -16.77 20.75
CA GLU A 250 -2.05 -16.00 20.92
C GLU A 250 -2.36 -14.60 21.47
N SER A 251 -1.56 -14.11 22.42
CA SER A 251 -1.79 -12.80 23.05
C SER A 251 -1.53 -11.61 22.13
N VAL A 252 -0.81 -11.83 21.01
CA VAL A 252 -0.49 -10.84 19.98
C VAL A 252 -0.52 -11.55 18.63
N GLY A 253 -1.16 -10.94 17.62
CA GLY A 253 -1.20 -11.50 16.28
C GLY A 253 -1.96 -12.84 16.20
N ALA A 254 -3.11 -12.93 16.89
CA ALA A 254 -3.91 -14.15 16.93
C ALA A 254 -4.23 -14.65 15.51
N THR A 255 -3.87 -15.90 15.23
CA THR A 255 -4.20 -16.58 13.96
C THR A 255 -5.50 -17.38 14.05
N LYS A 256 -6.09 -17.40 15.25
CA LYS A 256 -7.28 -18.18 15.63
C LYS A 256 -8.32 -17.24 16.20
N PHE A 257 -9.58 -17.55 15.98
CA PHE A 257 -10.69 -16.94 16.68
C PHE A 257 -11.45 -18.02 17.46
N GLY A 258 -11.98 -17.63 18.62
CA GLY A 258 -12.86 -18.47 19.42
C GLY A 258 -14.32 -18.06 19.22
N ALA A 259 -15.21 -19.04 19.17
CA ALA A 259 -16.65 -18.82 19.19
C ALA A 259 -17.22 -19.50 20.44
N TYR A 260 -17.69 -18.70 21.38
CA TYR A 260 -18.14 -19.17 22.69
C TYR A 260 -19.61 -18.82 22.88
N SER A 261 -20.40 -19.78 23.36
CA SER A 261 -21.76 -19.48 23.81
C SER A 261 -21.68 -18.67 25.10
N ILE A 262 -22.47 -17.59 25.14
CA ILE A 262 -22.71 -16.79 26.35
C ILE A 262 -24.06 -17.13 26.98
N GLU A 263 -24.68 -18.24 26.58
CA GLU A 263 -25.94 -18.71 27.15
C GLU A 263 -25.77 -19.00 28.65
N GLY A 264 -26.62 -18.38 29.48
CA GLY A 264 -26.55 -18.51 30.93
C GLY A 264 -25.40 -17.75 31.60
N VAL A 265 -24.70 -16.86 30.89
CA VAL A 265 -23.65 -16.00 31.43
C VAL A 265 -24.25 -14.65 31.83
N ASP A 266 -24.40 -14.41 33.14
CA ASP A 266 -24.97 -13.16 33.68
C ASP A 266 -23.95 -12.02 33.82
N GLY A 267 -22.66 -12.27 33.51
CA GLY A 267 -21.59 -11.27 33.52
C GLY A 267 -20.37 -11.73 32.71
N LEU A 268 -19.87 -10.83 31.86
CA LEU A 268 -18.66 -11.00 31.03
C LEU A 268 -17.47 -10.24 31.64
#